data_AF-A0A1F8R0F8-F1
#
_entry.id   AF-A0A1F8R0F8-F1
#
_cell.length_a   1.000
_cell.length_b   1.000
_cell.length_c   1.000
_cell.angle_alpha   90.00
_cell.angle_beta   90.00
_cell.angle_gamma   90.00
#
_symmetry.space_group_name_H-M   'P 1'
#
loop_
_entity.id
_entity.type
_entity.pdbx_description
1 polymer ?
#
loop_
_entity_poly.entity_id
_entity_poly.type
_entity_poly.pdbx_seq_one_letter_code
_entity_poly.pdbx_strand_id
1 'polypeptide(L)'
;MKSQKSGRRYPLILYHRVMSRLWAATLVLGALLLLVWGWEWYFNQPLMRTNASSWLPVAGLVFLAFALFAFFGRNMAYIQPHKDHLRLVTPFLRTNISYRRVRSAHPAVFQQLFPPKEASWAQRQLLSPFYGKTAVVVELNGFPHSPGVMRLFLAPQMFSPRSTGLVFLVPDWMTFSTELDSYRGTWLQNREIPSRKLVASRR
;
A
#
# COMPACT_ATOMS: atom_id res chain seq x y z
N MET A 1 -17.75 12.07 26.22
CA MET A 1 -17.51 12.17 24.75
C MET A 1 -17.78 10.82 24.12
N LYS A 2 -18.67 10.73 23.11
CA LYS A 2 -18.90 9.48 22.36
C LYS A 2 -17.57 9.08 21.70
N SER A 3 -16.98 7.96 22.12
CA SER A 3 -15.83 7.35 21.44
C SER A 3 -16.22 7.13 19.98
N GLN A 4 -15.71 7.97 19.07
CA GLN A 4 -15.78 7.67 17.66
C GLN A 4 -15.11 6.31 17.46
N LYS A 5 -15.82 5.38 16.83
CA LYS A 5 -15.33 4.01 16.65
C LYS A 5 -14.10 3.96 15.72
N SER A 6 -13.97 4.97 14.85
CA SER A 6 -12.95 5.06 13.81
C SER A 6 -12.32 6.44 13.73
N GLY A 7 -11.00 6.50 13.53
CA GLY A 7 -10.25 7.72 13.21
C GLY A 7 -10.42 8.17 11.76
N ARG A 8 -9.63 9.16 11.35
CA ARG A 8 -9.64 9.70 9.98
C ARG A 8 -9.03 8.72 8.99
N ARG A 9 -9.42 8.83 7.72
CA ARG A 9 -8.83 8.05 6.62
C ARG A 9 -7.65 8.83 6.06
N TYR A 10 -6.49 8.19 6.04
CA TYR A 10 -5.26 8.78 5.51
C TYR A 10 -4.90 8.10 4.19
N PRO A 11 -4.88 8.83 3.07
CA PRO A 11 -4.52 8.26 1.78
C PRO A 11 -3.04 7.86 1.75
N LEU A 12 -2.74 6.72 1.13
CA LEU A 12 -1.38 6.21 0.99
C LEU A 12 -0.73 6.81 -0.25
N ILE A 13 0.07 7.86 -0.04
CA ILE A 13 0.63 8.65 -1.15
C ILE A 13 1.59 7.80 -2.00
N LEU A 14 2.37 6.93 -1.36
CA LEU A 14 3.30 6.04 -2.05
C LEU A 14 2.57 5.07 -2.97
N TYR A 15 1.45 4.51 -2.51
CA TYR A 15 0.62 3.62 -3.30
C TYR A 15 0.03 4.33 -4.53
N HIS A 16 -0.51 5.53 -4.33
CA HIS A 16 -1.08 6.35 -5.41
C HIS A 16 -0.06 6.61 -6.53
N ARG A 17 1.19 6.93 -6.16
CA ARG A 17 2.28 7.19 -7.12
C ARG A 17 2.68 5.93 -7.89
N VAL A 18 2.83 4.80 -7.21
CA VAL A 18 3.16 3.51 -7.84
C VAL A 18 2.07 3.14 -8.84
N MET A 19 0.81 3.21 -8.42
CA MET A 19 -0.31 2.82 -9.27
C MET A 19 -0.52 3.79 -10.45
N SER A 20 -0.28 5.09 -10.25
CA SER A 20 -0.32 6.07 -11.35
C SER A 20 0.75 5.80 -12.41
N ARG A 21 1.95 5.39 -12.01
CA ARG A 21 3.00 4.99 -12.95
C ARG A 21 2.64 3.70 -13.70
N LEU A 22 2.08 2.71 -13.00
CA LEU A 22 1.65 1.45 -13.60
C LEU A 22 0.52 1.65 -14.61
N TRP A 23 -0.49 2.46 -14.27
CA TRP A 23 -1.56 2.80 -15.21
C TRP A 23 -1.02 3.41 -16.51
N ALA A 24 -0.18 4.44 -16.41
CA ALA A 24 0.34 5.12 -17.60
C ALA A 24 1.19 4.15 -18.46
N ALA A 25 2.06 3.36 -17.83
CA ALA A 25 2.91 2.39 -18.52
C ALA A 25 2.09 1.29 -19.23
N THR A 26 1.10 0.74 -18.54
CA THR A 26 0.26 -0.34 -19.10
C THR A 26 -0.73 0.16 -20.15
N LEU A 27 -1.19 1.40 -20.05
CA LEU A 27 -2.01 2.04 -21.09
C LEU A 27 -1.20 2.20 -22.38
N VAL A 28 0.00 2.77 -22.30
CA VAL A 28 0.87 2.95 -23.47
C VAL A 28 1.23 1.61 -24.08
N LEU A 29 1.61 0.62 -23.25
CA LEU A 29 1.95 -0.71 -23.74
C LEU A 29 0.75 -1.42 -24.39
N GLY A 30 -0.43 -1.35 -23.78
CA GLY A 30 -1.66 -1.92 -24.34
C GLY A 30 -2.06 -1.26 -25.65
N ALA A 31 -1.97 0.07 -25.73
CA ALA A 31 -2.24 0.82 -26.95
C ALA A 31 -1.24 0.47 -28.07
N LEU A 32 0.06 0.38 -27.77
CA LEU A 32 1.08 -0.01 -28.75
C LEU A 32 0.82 -1.41 -29.30
N LEU A 33 0.48 -2.38 -28.45
CA LEU A 33 0.18 -3.75 -28.91
C LEU A 33 -1.03 -3.78 -29.85
N LEU A 34 -2.08 -3.01 -29.55
CA LEU A 34 -3.25 -2.90 -30.41
C LEU A 34 -2.96 -2.13 -31.71
N LEU A 35 -2.09 -1.13 -31.68
CA LEU A 35 -1.65 -0.42 -32.89
C LEU A 35 -0.84 -1.34 -33.81
N VAL A 36 0.08 -2.13 -33.26
CA VAL A 36 0.86 -3.12 -34.03
C VAL A 36 -0.10 -4.13 -34.68
N TRP A 37 -1.04 -4.67 -33.90
CA TRP A 37 -2.04 -5.59 -34.43
C TRP A 37 -2.93 -4.95 -35.51
N GLY A 38 -3.42 -3.72 -35.28
CA GLY A 38 -4.23 -2.99 -36.25
C GLY A 38 -3.48 -2.68 -37.55
N TRP A 39 -2.17 -2.44 -37.46
CA TRP A 39 -1.30 -2.25 -38.63
C TRP A 39 -1.15 -3.54 -39.44
N GLU A 40 -0.87 -4.67 -38.78
CA GLU A 40 -0.80 -5.98 -39.46
C GLU A 40 -2.12 -6.30 -40.17
N TRP A 41 -3.26 -6.02 -39.53
CA TRP A 41 -4.58 -6.24 -40.10
C TRP A 41 -4.87 -5.33 -41.30
N TYR A 42 -4.51 -4.05 -41.23
CA TYR A 42 -4.79 -3.08 -42.30
C TYR A 42 -3.91 -3.26 -43.54
N PHE A 43 -2.61 -3.55 -43.36
CA PHE A 43 -1.66 -3.71 -44.47
C PHE A 43 -1.51 -5.16 -44.95
N ASN A 44 -2.13 -6.11 -44.26
CA ASN A 44 -2.05 -7.55 -44.52
C ASN A 44 -0.59 -8.06 -44.65
N GLN A 45 0.35 -7.38 -43.98
CA GLN A 45 1.75 -7.73 -43.93
C GLN A 45 2.13 -8.08 -42.48
N PRO A 46 2.51 -9.33 -42.19
CA PRO A 46 2.92 -9.72 -40.86
C PRO A 46 4.27 -9.05 -40.54
N LEU A 47 4.27 -8.15 -39.56
CA LEU A 47 5.51 -7.54 -39.04
C LEU A 47 6.32 -8.59 -38.26
N MET A 48 5.63 -9.54 -37.64
CA MET A 48 6.24 -10.70 -36.99
C MET A 48 5.99 -11.97 -37.79
N ARG A 49 7.06 -12.70 -38.16
CA ARG A 49 7.00 -14.00 -38.87
C ARG A 49 6.37 -15.14 -38.05
N THR A 50 5.96 -14.90 -36.80
CA THR A 50 5.44 -15.92 -35.88
C THR A 50 3.92 -15.89 -35.82
N ASN A 51 3.30 -17.02 -35.46
CA ASN A 51 1.86 -17.14 -35.16
C ASN A 51 1.39 -16.31 -33.93
N ALA A 52 2.19 -15.35 -33.47
CA ALA A 52 1.86 -14.47 -32.36
C ALA A 52 0.79 -13.43 -32.71
N SER A 53 0.48 -13.22 -33.99
CA SER A 53 -0.47 -12.19 -34.45
C SER A 53 -1.86 -12.30 -33.79
N SER A 54 -2.36 -13.52 -33.54
CA SER A 54 -3.64 -13.73 -32.84
C SER A 54 -3.60 -13.43 -31.33
N TRP A 55 -2.41 -13.46 -30.70
CA TRP A 55 -2.25 -13.21 -29.26
C TRP A 55 -1.99 -11.73 -28.93
N LEU A 56 -1.50 -10.94 -29.90
CA LEU A 56 -1.30 -9.49 -29.76
C LEU A 56 -2.55 -8.72 -29.31
N PRO A 57 -3.75 -8.91 -29.89
CA PRO A 57 -4.94 -8.18 -29.47
C PRO A 57 -5.39 -8.60 -28.07
N VAL A 58 -5.23 -9.89 -27.73
CA VAL A 58 -5.53 -10.41 -26.39
C VAL A 58 -4.61 -9.77 -25.35
N ALA A 59 -3.30 -9.75 -25.61
CA ALA A 59 -2.33 -9.10 -24.74
C ALA A 59 -2.62 -7.60 -24.58
N GLY A 60 -2.86 -6.90 -25.70
CA GLY A 60 -3.21 -5.47 -25.69
C GLY A 60 -4.46 -5.17 -24.86
N LEU A 61 -5.52 -5.98 -25.01
CA LEU A 61 -6.75 -5.85 -24.23
C LEU A 61 -6.52 -6.12 -22.74
N VAL A 62 -5.72 -7.12 -22.38
CA VAL A 62 -5.37 -7.41 -20.98
C VAL A 62 -4.59 -6.25 -20.36
N PHE A 63 -3.63 -5.66 -21.08
CA PHE A 63 -2.90 -4.49 -20.58
C PHE A 63 -3.79 -3.26 -20.44
N LEU A 64 -4.74 -3.02 -21.35
CA LEU A 64 -5.72 -1.95 -21.21
C LEU A 64 -6.67 -2.18 -20.03
N ALA A 65 -7.15 -3.40 -19.83
CA ALA A 65 -7.99 -3.76 -18.68
C ALA A 65 -7.23 -3.54 -17.37
N PHE A 66 -5.96 -3.96 -17.31
CA PHE A 66 -5.09 -3.69 -16.16
C PHE A 66 -4.83 -2.20 -15.97
N ALA A 67 -4.66 -1.43 -17.04
CA ALA A 67 -4.52 0.01 -16.96
C ALA A 67 -5.78 0.64 -16.33
N LEU A 68 -6.97 0.37 -16.87
CA LEU A 68 -8.22 0.86 -16.29
C LEU A 68 -8.33 0.49 -14.81
N PHE A 69 -8.01 -0.76 -14.48
CA PHE A 69 -7.97 -1.20 -13.09
C PHE A 69 -7.02 -0.34 -12.23
N ALA A 70 -5.77 -0.14 -12.66
CA ALA A 70 -4.78 0.67 -11.95
C ALA A 70 -5.24 2.13 -11.81
N PHE A 71 -5.90 2.68 -12.82
CA PHE A 71 -6.45 4.04 -12.80
C PHE A 71 -7.48 4.23 -11.70
N PHE A 72 -8.42 3.29 -11.54
CA PHE A 72 -9.41 3.35 -10.47
C PHE A 72 -8.78 3.03 -9.10
N GLY A 73 -7.89 2.03 -9.05
CA GLY A 73 -7.26 1.58 -7.83
C GLY A 73 -6.34 2.61 -7.15
N ARG A 74 -5.77 3.57 -7.89
CA ARG A 74 -4.80 4.55 -7.36
C ARG A 74 -5.33 5.43 -6.22
N ASN A 75 -6.64 5.65 -6.13
CA ASN A 75 -7.26 6.53 -5.14
C ASN A 75 -7.91 5.77 -3.97
N MET A 76 -7.95 4.44 -4.03
CA MET A 76 -8.67 3.62 -3.04
C MET A 76 -7.81 3.20 -1.86
N ALA A 77 -6.50 3.41 -1.92
CA ALA A 77 -5.59 2.97 -0.87
C ALA A 77 -5.52 3.97 0.28
N TYR A 78 -5.94 3.53 1.47
CA TYR A 78 -5.91 4.35 2.68
C TYR A 78 -5.62 3.51 3.92
N ILE A 79 -5.18 4.19 4.96
CA ILE A 79 -5.02 3.65 6.30
C ILE A 79 -5.91 4.41 7.29
N GLN A 80 -6.51 3.68 8.22
CA GLN A 80 -7.46 4.25 9.18
C GLN A 80 -7.26 3.60 10.56
N PRO A 81 -6.85 4.37 11.58
CA PRO A 81 -6.89 3.91 12.97
C PRO A 81 -8.34 3.62 13.40
N HIS A 82 -8.56 2.54 14.13
CA HIS A 82 -9.87 2.16 14.67
C HIS A 82 -9.70 1.76 16.12
N LYS A 83 -10.77 1.74 16.92
CA LYS A 83 -10.69 1.44 18.36
C LYS A 83 -9.89 0.17 18.72
N ASP A 84 -10.00 -0.89 17.92
CA ASP A 84 -9.41 -2.20 18.24
C ASP A 84 -8.31 -2.65 17.26
N HIS A 85 -8.17 -1.97 16.12
CA HIS A 85 -7.26 -2.35 15.06
C HIS A 85 -6.88 -1.16 14.17
N LEU A 86 -5.77 -1.30 13.46
CA LEU A 86 -5.37 -0.42 12.38
C LEU A 86 -5.83 -1.03 11.06
N ARG A 87 -6.71 -0.35 10.33
CA ARG A 87 -7.28 -0.84 9.07
C ARG A 87 -6.47 -0.33 7.89
N LEU A 88 -5.90 -1.25 7.13
CA LEU A 88 -5.21 -1.00 5.86
C LEU A 88 -6.10 -1.47 4.72
N VAL A 89 -6.47 -0.55 3.84
CA VAL A 89 -7.29 -0.86 2.65
C VAL A 89 -6.51 -0.51 1.41
N THR A 90 -6.44 -1.46 0.49
CA THR A 90 -6.04 -1.29 -0.91
C THR A 90 -7.15 -1.84 -1.80
N PRO A 91 -7.12 -1.59 -3.13
CA PRO A 91 -8.10 -2.13 -4.07
C PRO A 91 -8.33 -3.64 -3.95
N PHE A 92 -7.27 -4.40 -3.70
CA PHE A 92 -7.30 -5.86 -3.63
C PHE A 92 -7.22 -6.44 -2.23
N LEU A 93 -6.61 -5.71 -1.29
CA LEU A 93 -6.30 -6.22 0.04
C LEU A 93 -6.93 -5.33 1.11
N ARG A 94 -7.81 -5.92 1.92
CA ARG A 94 -8.39 -5.28 3.10
C ARG A 94 -7.90 -6.02 4.33
N THR A 95 -7.02 -5.37 5.08
CA THR A 95 -6.34 -6.01 6.20
C THR A 95 -6.57 -5.23 7.48
N ASN A 96 -7.01 -5.93 8.52
CA ASN A 96 -7.17 -5.38 9.86
C ASN A 96 -5.98 -5.82 10.71
N ILE A 97 -5.11 -4.88 11.06
CA ILE A 97 -3.93 -5.12 11.90
C ILE A 97 -4.32 -4.88 13.35
N SER A 98 -4.50 -5.95 14.13
CA SER A 98 -4.79 -5.81 15.57
C SER A 98 -3.67 -5.06 16.30
N TYR A 99 -4.03 -4.19 17.24
CA TYR A 99 -3.04 -3.51 18.09
C TYR A 99 -2.17 -4.44 18.92
N ARG A 100 -2.62 -5.68 19.18
CA ARG A 100 -1.79 -6.72 19.80
C ARG A 100 -0.54 -7.06 18.99
N ARG A 101 -0.62 -6.93 17.66
CA ARG A 101 0.51 -7.19 16.76
C ARG A 101 1.44 -5.99 16.64
N VAL A 102 0.98 -4.79 16.98
CA VAL A 102 1.77 -3.55 16.89
C VAL A 102 2.74 -3.49 18.07
N ARG A 103 4.02 -3.65 17.77
CA ARG A 103 5.12 -3.55 18.73
C ARG A 103 5.40 -2.09 19.08
N SER A 104 5.64 -1.28 18.06
CA SER A 104 5.92 0.14 18.19
C SER A 104 5.37 0.88 16.97
N ALA A 105 5.10 2.18 17.12
CA ALA A 105 4.85 3.08 16.02
C ALA A 105 5.71 4.33 16.25
N HIS A 106 6.46 4.75 15.23
CA HIS A 106 7.33 5.91 15.37
C HIS A 106 7.51 6.63 14.02
N PRO A 107 7.69 7.95 14.03
CA PRO A 107 8.06 8.70 12.84
C PRO A 107 9.49 8.38 12.43
N ALA A 108 9.74 8.26 11.13
CA ALA A 108 11.07 8.13 10.56
C ALA A 108 11.17 8.92 9.25
N VAL A 109 12.35 9.46 8.96
CA VAL A 109 12.58 10.19 7.71
C VAL A 109 12.64 9.19 6.56
N PHE A 110 11.84 9.38 5.52
CA PHE A 110 11.68 8.42 4.43
C PHE A 110 13.01 8.09 3.72
N GLN A 111 13.89 9.06 3.56
CA GLN A 111 15.22 8.87 2.95
C GLN A 111 16.18 8.03 3.82
N GLN A 112 15.97 7.95 5.12
CA GLN A 112 16.76 7.09 6.01
C GLN A 112 16.29 5.64 5.93
N LEU A 113 15.00 5.44 5.64
CA LEU A 113 14.43 4.11 5.38
C LEU A 113 14.83 3.60 3.99
N PHE A 114 14.80 4.47 2.98
CA PHE A 114 15.15 4.12 1.59
C PHE A 114 16.19 5.10 1.05
N PRO A 115 17.49 4.84 1.27
CA PRO A 115 18.55 5.75 0.86
C PRO A 115 18.60 5.94 -0.67
N PRO A 116 18.67 7.19 -1.18
CA PRO A 116 18.74 7.45 -2.61
C PRO A 116 20.02 6.92 -3.27
N LYS A 117 21.06 6.65 -2.47
CA LYS A 117 22.34 6.08 -2.92
C LYS A 117 22.25 4.57 -3.18
N GLU A 118 21.35 3.88 -2.49
CA GLU A 118 21.15 2.42 -2.60
C GLU A 118 20.05 2.08 -3.63
N ALA A 119 19.22 3.06 -3.99
CA ALA A 119 18.13 2.88 -4.94
C ALA A 119 18.61 2.88 -6.41
N SER A 120 18.06 1.97 -7.23
CA SER A 120 18.23 2.02 -8.68
C SER A 120 17.69 3.34 -9.27
N TRP A 121 18.12 3.72 -10.48
CA TRP A 121 17.68 4.96 -11.13
C TRP A 121 16.14 5.06 -11.21
N ALA A 122 15.48 3.98 -11.65
CA ALA A 122 14.02 3.93 -11.78
C ALA A 122 13.30 4.02 -10.43
N GLN A 123 13.88 3.45 -9.38
CA GLN A 123 13.36 3.54 -8.02
C GLN A 123 13.59 4.94 -7.43
N ARG A 124 14.78 5.51 -7.63
CA ARG A 124 15.12 6.86 -7.17
C ARG A 124 14.19 7.91 -7.79
N GLN A 125 13.86 7.79 -9.07
CA GLN A 125 12.91 8.68 -9.74
C GLN A 125 11.47 8.50 -9.21
N LEU A 126 11.08 7.28 -8.83
CA LEU A 126 9.78 7.01 -8.23
C LEU A 126 9.65 7.64 -6.84
N LEU A 127 10.72 7.53 -6.04
CA LEU A 127 10.76 7.93 -4.64
C LEU A 127 11.20 9.39 -4.42
N SER A 128 11.78 10.04 -5.43
CA SER A 128 12.29 11.41 -5.33
C SER A 128 11.32 12.42 -4.68
N PRO A 129 10.00 12.39 -4.94
CA PRO A 129 9.07 13.35 -4.33
C PRO A 129 8.83 13.11 -2.83
N PHE A 130 9.33 12.01 -2.29
CA PHE A 130 9.12 11.57 -0.91
C PHE A 130 10.38 11.70 -0.06
N TYR A 131 11.54 11.95 -0.66
CA TYR A 131 12.75 12.27 0.10
C TYR A 131 12.54 13.59 0.86
N GLY A 132 13.03 13.63 2.10
CA GLY A 132 12.75 14.71 3.04
C GLY A 132 11.38 14.64 3.76
N LYS A 133 10.46 13.74 3.36
CA LYS A 133 9.19 13.56 4.08
C LYS A 133 9.34 12.58 5.24
N THR A 134 8.49 12.74 6.24
CA THR A 134 8.35 11.81 7.37
C THR A 134 7.32 10.74 7.04
N ALA A 135 7.67 9.48 7.26
CA ALA A 135 6.75 8.37 7.25
C ALA A 135 6.54 7.85 8.67
N VAL A 136 5.40 7.23 8.93
CA VAL A 136 5.15 6.53 10.20
C VAL A 136 5.45 5.06 9.99
N VAL A 137 6.45 4.57 10.73
CA VAL A 137 6.83 3.16 10.74
C VAL A 137 6.06 2.46 11.85
N VAL A 138 5.31 1.44 11.48
CA VAL A 138 4.57 0.59 12.41
C VAL A 138 5.25 -0.77 12.43
N GLU A 139 5.97 -1.04 13.51
CA GLU A 139 6.63 -2.32 13.73
C GLU A 139 5.63 -3.34 14.25
N LEU A 140 5.70 -4.54 13.69
CA LEU A 140 4.78 -5.64 13.95
C LEU A 140 5.55 -6.84 14.50
N ASN A 141 4.92 -7.58 15.41
CA ASN A 141 5.42 -8.88 15.85
C ASN A 141 5.32 -9.95 14.74
N GLY A 142 4.51 -9.69 13.71
CA GLY A 142 4.30 -10.57 12.57
C GLY A 142 3.24 -10.01 11.63
N PHE A 143 3.39 -10.27 10.33
CA PHE A 143 2.44 -9.81 9.34
C PHE A 143 1.05 -10.44 9.52
N PRO A 144 -0.03 -9.71 9.24
CA PRO A 144 -1.41 -10.22 9.32
C PRO A 144 -1.69 -11.35 8.33
N HIS A 145 -1.06 -11.31 7.15
CA HIS A 145 -1.09 -12.35 6.12
C HIS A 145 0.34 -12.78 5.78
N SER A 146 0.49 -13.78 4.90
CA SER A 146 1.82 -14.19 4.44
C SER A 146 2.53 -13.00 3.76
N PRO A 147 3.86 -12.85 3.96
CA PRO A 147 4.62 -11.74 3.37
C PRO A 147 4.50 -11.68 1.84
N GLY A 148 4.42 -12.84 1.18
CA GLY A 148 4.24 -12.93 -0.28
C GLY A 148 2.95 -12.27 -0.75
N VAL A 149 1.81 -12.61 -0.12
CA VAL A 149 0.50 -12.02 -0.47
C VAL A 149 0.52 -10.52 -0.24
N MET A 150 1.11 -10.04 0.85
CA MET A 150 1.20 -8.61 1.11
C MET A 150 2.07 -7.89 0.07
N ARG A 151 3.19 -8.50 -0.36
CA ARG A 151 4.09 -7.92 -1.38
C ARG A 151 3.47 -7.88 -2.79
N LEU A 152 2.47 -8.73 -3.07
CA LEU A 152 1.71 -8.64 -4.32
C LEU A 152 0.80 -7.40 -4.36
N PHE A 153 0.28 -6.98 -3.21
CA PHE A 153 -0.72 -5.89 -3.13
C PHE A 153 -0.20 -4.56 -2.59
N LEU A 154 0.96 -4.56 -1.93
CA LEU A 154 1.61 -3.38 -1.38
C LEU A 154 2.94 -3.15 -2.09
N ALA A 155 3.29 -1.88 -2.28
CA ALA A 155 4.58 -1.54 -2.85
C ALA A 155 5.72 -2.02 -1.92
N PRO A 156 6.85 -2.52 -2.45
CA PRO A 156 7.98 -2.97 -1.64
C PRO A 156 8.46 -1.93 -0.62
N GLN A 157 8.35 -0.65 -0.94
CA GLN A 157 8.76 0.48 -0.08
C GLN A 157 7.76 0.79 1.05
N MET A 158 6.63 0.07 1.11
CA MET A 158 5.74 0.09 2.27
C MET A 158 6.16 -0.92 3.34
N PHE A 159 7.21 -1.71 3.12
CA PHE A 159 7.75 -2.63 4.11
C PHE A 159 9.02 -2.05 4.73
N SER A 160 9.14 -2.18 6.05
CA SER A 160 10.37 -1.76 6.74
C SER A 160 11.55 -2.64 6.27
N PRO A 161 12.70 -2.06 5.92
CA PRO A 161 13.88 -2.83 5.52
C PRO A 161 14.63 -3.43 6.70
N ARG A 162 14.44 -2.89 7.91
CA ARG A 162 15.20 -3.26 9.12
C ARG A 162 14.42 -4.15 10.09
N SER A 163 13.10 -4.18 9.97
CA SER A 163 12.23 -4.87 10.91
C SER A 163 10.98 -5.42 10.23
N THR A 164 10.30 -6.36 10.90
CA THR A 164 8.98 -6.80 10.45
C THR A 164 7.98 -5.67 10.71
N GLY A 165 7.67 -4.87 9.70
CA GLY A 165 6.86 -3.68 9.87
C GLY A 165 6.41 -3.06 8.57
N LEU A 166 5.51 -2.09 8.68
CA LEU A 166 4.97 -1.34 7.55
C LEU A 166 5.35 0.13 7.67
N VAL A 167 5.63 0.75 6.53
CA VAL A 167 6.00 2.16 6.39
C VAL A 167 4.83 2.88 5.71
N PHE A 168 4.23 3.82 6.42
CA PHE A 168 3.09 4.59 5.92
C PHE A 168 3.51 6.03 5.64
N LEU A 169 3.51 6.38 4.37
CA LEU A 169 3.68 7.75 3.92
C LEU A 169 2.31 8.41 3.70
N VAL A 170 1.93 9.24 4.66
CA VAL A 170 0.62 9.92 4.72
C VAL A 170 0.81 11.44 4.70
N PRO A 171 -0.17 12.24 4.22
CA PRO A 171 -0.03 13.70 4.13
C PRO A 171 0.15 14.37 5.50
N ASP A 172 -0.65 13.94 6.48
CA ASP A 172 -0.63 14.46 7.84
C ASP A 172 -0.21 13.35 8.80
N TRP A 173 1.11 13.15 8.87
CA TRP A 173 1.73 12.09 9.68
C TRP A 173 1.57 12.35 11.18
N MET A 174 1.50 13.61 11.60
CA MET A 174 1.36 14.00 13.01
C MET A 174 -0.02 13.59 13.51
N THR A 175 -1.09 14.00 12.83
CA THR A 175 -2.44 13.63 13.24
C THR A 175 -2.63 12.11 13.16
N PHE A 176 -2.10 11.45 12.12
CA PHE A 176 -2.14 9.99 12.03
C PHE A 176 -1.44 9.30 13.21
N SER A 177 -0.24 9.76 13.59
CA SER A 177 0.52 9.21 14.73
C SER A 177 -0.23 9.42 16.05
N THR A 178 -0.73 10.64 16.28
CA THR A 178 -1.49 10.96 17.50
C THR A 178 -2.78 10.14 17.60
N GLU A 179 -3.53 9.98 16.51
CA GLU A 179 -4.71 9.12 16.49
C GLU A 179 -4.34 7.66 16.77
N LEU A 180 -3.29 7.15 16.13
CA LEU A 180 -2.81 5.78 16.30
C LEU A 180 -2.47 5.49 17.77
N ASP A 181 -1.71 6.39 18.40
CA ASP A 181 -1.31 6.26 19.81
C ASP A 181 -2.51 6.38 20.76
N SER A 182 -3.44 7.29 20.48
CA SER A 182 -4.67 7.46 21.27
C SER A 182 -5.55 6.20 21.27
N TYR A 183 -5.80 5.62 20.08
CA TYR A 183 -6.59 4.39 19.96
C TYR A 183 -5.87 3.18 20.56
N ARG A 184 -4.56 3.06 20.35
CA ARG A 184 -3.74 1.99 20.95
C ARG A 184 -3.72 2.08 22.47
N GLY A 185 -3.56 3.28 23.03
CA GLY A 185 -3.58 3.53 24.47
C GLY A 185 -4.93 3.17 25.10
N THR A 186 -6.03 3.59 24.45
CA THR A 186 -7.40 3.22 24.87
C THR A 186 -7.61 1.69 24.83
N TRP A 187 -7.08 1.02 23.81
CA TRP A 187 -7.16 -0.44 23.67
C TRP A 187 -6.37 -1.17 24.78
N LEU A 188 -5.18 -0.69 25.12
CA LEU A 188 -4.37 -1.23 26.23
C LEU A 188 -5.09 -1.05 27.56
N GLN A 189 -5.61 0.14 27.85
CA GLN A 189 -6.34 0.42 29.09
C GLN A 189 -7.57 -0.49 29.25
N ASN A 190 -8.34 -0.68 28.18
CA ASN A 190 -9.50 -1.58 28.17
C ASN A 190 -9.13 -3.06 28.39
N ARG A 191 -7.88 -3.46 28.12
CA ARG A 191 -7.38 -4.83 28.37
C ARG A 191 -6.88 -5.06 29.79
N GLU A 192 -6.48 -4.01 30.51
CA GLU A 192 -6.02 -4.13 31.90
C GLU A 192 -7.19 -4.12 32.90
N ILE A 193 -8.30 -3.48 32.55
CA ILE A 193 -9.50 -3.36 33.39
C ILE A 193 -10.23 -4.70 33.72
N PRO A 194 -10.26 -5.75 32.88
CA PRO A 194 -10.94 -7.02 33.20
C PRO A 194 -10.24 -7.82 34.32
N SER A 195 -8.91 -7.77 34.41
CA SER A 195 -8.12 -8.60 35.32
C SER A 195 -8.20 -8.13 36.78
N ARG A 196 -8.41 -6.83 37.02
CA ARG A 196 -8.48 -6.27 38.37
C ARG A 196 -9.79 -6.57 39.10
N LYS A 197 -10.92 -6.68 38.36
CA LYS A 197 -12.23 -6.92 38.97
C LYS A 197 -12.45 -8.38 39.41
N LEU A 198 -11.83 -9.36 38.73
CA LEU A 198 -11.96 -10.77 39.10
C LEU A 198 -11.18 -11.12 40.38
N VAL A 199 -10.07 -10.44 40.65
CA VAL A 199 -9.27 -10.64 41.88
C VAL A 199 -9.95 -10.00 43.10
N ALA A 200 -10.68 -8.90 42.91
CA ALA A 200 -11.40 -8.22 43.99
C ALA A 200 -12.70 -8.92 44.42
N SER A 201 -13.29 -9.79 43.58
CA SER A 201 -14.51 -10.55 43.92
C SER A 201 -14.26 -11.91 44.60
N ARG A 202 -12.99 -12.26 44.83
CA ARG A 202 -12.58 -13.53 45.50
C ARG A 202 -11.98 -13.31 46.89
N ARG A 203 -12.19 -12.15 47.50
CA ARG A 203 -11.82 -11.87 48.89
C ARG A 203 -13.05 -11.52 49.70
#